data_AF-A0A971C9A0-F1
#
_entry.id   AF-A0A971C9A0-F1
#
_cell.length_a   1.000
_cell.length_b   1.000
_cell.length_c   1.000
_cell.angle_alpha   90.00
_cell.angle_beta   90.00
_cell.angle_gamma   90.00
#
_symmetry.space_group_name_H-M   'P 1'
#
loop_
_entity.id
_entity.type
_entity.pdbx_description
1 polymer ?
#
loop_
_entity_poly.entity_id
_entity_poly.type
_entity_poly.pdbx_seq_one_letter_code
_entity_poly.pdbx_strand_id
1 'polypeptide(L)'
;MYYTDSSRMGIHFAKDPHVIAFQNRYLMYYSVKPYTDEHNVSHGLGIGIAESSDLIHWTRIGDVNADSSAVYESKGVGAPCALVIGDKVHLFYQTYGNREKDAICHAWSTDGIHFTRNETNPIFHPDGEWNCGRAIDVEVVKFRDNYYLYFATRTPDFKIQLLGVARAPGSTNFNRETWTHLSIGGSILKPELPWEKNCIEAPSVLEKNGRLYMFYAGAYNNEPQQVGVAVSSDGIRWERLSDEPFLSNGKPGEWNSSESGHPHIFQG
;
A
#
# COMPACT_ATOMS: atom_id res chain seq x y z
N MET A 1 -12.14 -1.84 -14.83
CA MET A 1 -11.21 -2.97 -15.04
C MET A 1 -11.56 -4.02 -13.99
N TYR A 2 -11.75 -5.28 -14.36
CA TYR A 2 -12.01 -6.37 -13.43
C TYR A 2 -10.88 -7.37 -13.57
N TYR A 3 -9.98 -7.44 -12.57
CA TYR A 3 -8.94 -8.43 -12.49
C TYR A 3 -9.04 -9.16 -11.16
N THR A 4 -8.83 -10.47 -11.18
CA THR A 4 -8.74 -11.30 -9.99
C THR A 4 -7.72 -12.41 -10.24
N ASP A 5 -7.13 -12.93 -9.17
CA ASP A 5 -6.20 -14.05 -9.23
C ASP A 5 -6.78 -15.24 -8.46
N SER A 6 -6.80 -16.42 -9.10
CA SER A 6 -7.28 -17.68 -8.50
C SER A 6 -6.17 -18.72 -8.33
N SER A 7 -4.90 -18.37 -8.57
CA SER A 7 -3.76 -19.29 -8.64
C SER A 7 -3.48 -20.07 -7.36
N ARG A 8 -3.77 -19.52 -6.18
CA ARG A 8 -3.43 -20.13 -4.89
C ARG A 8 -4.47 -21.14 -4.39
N MET A 9 -5.72 -20.70 -4.24
CA MET A 9 -6.79 -21.50 -3.63
C MET A 9 -7.91 -21.86 -4.60
N GLY A 10 -7.79 -21.52 -5.89
CA GLY A 10 -8.91 -21.57 -6.84
C GLY A 10 -10.01 -20.54 -6.58
N ILE A 11 -9.84 -19.70 -5.55
CA ILE A 11 -10.77 -18.63 -5.16
C ILE A 11 -10.22 -17.31 -5.68
N HIS A 12 -11.01 -16.61 -6.48
CA HIS A 12 -10.68 -15.30 -7.04
C HIS A 12 -10.42 -14.26 -5.93
N PHE A 13 -9.22 -13.68 -5.95
CA PHE A 13 -8.81 -12.62 -5.04
C PHE A 13 -7.68 -11.79 -5.65
N ALA A 14 -7.81 -10.47 -5.61
CA ALA A 14 -6.71 -9.53 -5.80
C ALA A 14 -7.07 -8.29 -4.97
N LYS A 15 -6.14 -7.79 -4.17
CA LYS A 15 -6.34 -6.64 -3.28
C LYS A 15 -5.12 -5.73 -3.37
N ASP A 16 -5.26 -4.46 -2.99
CA ASP A 16 -4.15 -3.50 -2.94
C ASP A 16 -3.37 -3.40 -4.27
N PRO A 17 -4.05 -3.14 -5.41
CA PRO A 17 -3.38 -3.07 -6.69
C PRO A 17 -2.44 -1.86 -6.75
N HIS A 18 -1.28 -2.00 -7.38
CA HIS A 18 -0.41 -0.88 -7.73
C HIS A 18 0.14 -1.08 -9.13
N VAL A 19 -0.13 -0.12 -10.02
CA VAL A 19 0.19 -0.19 -11.45
C VAL A 19 1.31 0.78 -11.80
N ILE A 20 2.29 0.32 -12.57
CA ILE A 20 3.38 1.12 -13.15
C ILE A 20 3.52 0.86 -14.65
N ALA A 21 4.10 1.81 -15.37
CA ALA A 21 4.63 1.60 -16.72
C ALA A 21 6.13 1.34 -16.64
N PHE A 22 6.62 0.23 -17.20
CA PHE A 22 8.03 -0.16 -17.15
C PHE A 22 8.41 -0.95 -18.41
N GLN A 23 9.50 -0.60 -19.09
CA GLN A 23 10.00 -1.35 -20.27
C GLN A 23 8.93 -1.68 -21.34
N ASN A 24 8.13 -0.68 -21.75
CA ASN A 24 7.05 -0.81 -22.76
C ASN A 24 5.89 -1.74 -22.39
N ARG A 25 5.68 -2.00 -21.10
CA ARG A 25 4.56 -2.76 -20.56
C ARG A 25 4.02 -2.08 -19.30
N TYR A 26 2.82 -2.48 -18.91
CA TYR A 26 2.27 -2.17 -17.59
C TYR A 26 2.46 -3.36 -16.68
N LEU A 27 2.91 -3.11 -15.46
CA LEU A 27 3.00 -4.11 -14.40
C LEU A 27 2.04 -3.72 -13.29
N MET A 28 1.26 -4.69 -12.81
CA MET A 28 0.41 -4.57 -11.64
C MET A 28 0.93 -5.50 -10.56
N TYR A 29 1.24 -4.93 -9.40
CA TYR A 29 1.51 -5.65 -8.17
C TYR A 29 0.24 -5.66 -7.32
N TYR A 30 -0.12 -6.77 -6.71
CA TYR A 30 -1.34 -6.87 -5.90
C TYR A 30 -1.20 -7.94 -4.81
N SER A 31 -1.82 -7.74 -3.66
CA SER A 31 -1.88 -8.74 -2.60
C SER A 31 -2.67 -9.99 -3.04
N VAL A 32 -2.15 -11.17 -2.70
CA VAL A 32 -2.76 -12.49 -2.91
C VAL A 32 -2.89 -13.26 -1.61
N LYS A 33 -3.97 -14.05 -1.45
CA LYS A 33 -4.34 -14.71 -0.18
C LYS A 33 -3.25 -15.64 0.37
N PRO A 34 -3.17 -15.82 1.70
CA PRO A 34 -2.49 -16.97 2.30
C PRO A 34 -3.01 -18.28 1.73
N TYR A 35 -2.17 -19.31 1.72
CA TYR A 35 -2.55 -20.66 1.29
C TYR A 35 -1.71 -21.72 1.99
N THR A 36 -2.17 -22.96 1.95
CA THR A 36 -1.39 -24.13 2.39
C THR A 36 -1.07 -24.95 1.15
N ASP A 37 0.19 -25.30 0.94
CA ASP A 37 0.61 -26.09 -0.21
C ASP A 37 0.36 -27.59 -0.03
N GLU A 38 0.65 -28.38 -1.07
CA GLU A 38 0.50 -29.83 -1.09
C GLU A 38 1.40 -30.58 -0.08
N HIS A 39 2.39 -29.88 0.49
CA HIS A 39 3.28 -30.39 1.53
C HIS A 39 2.85 -29.96 2.94
N ASN A 40 1.64 -29.40 3.10
CA ASN A 40 1.11 -28.86 4.35
C ASN A 40 1.93 -27.68 4.94
N VAL A 41 2.69 -26.97 4.11
CA VAL A 41 3.37 -25.74 4.53
C VAL A 41 2.41 -24.57 4.38
N SER A 42 2.24 -23.81 5.46
CA SER A 42 1.40 -22.60 5.45
C SER A 42 2.21 -21.42 4.94
N HIS A 43 1.69 -20.77 3.91
CA HIS A 43 2.24 -19.56 3.31
C HIS A 43 1.32 -18.38 3.63
N GLY A 44 1.92 -17.29 4.09
CA GLY A 44 1.22 -16.06 4.38
C GLY A 44 0.68 -15.33 3.15
N LEU A 45 0.23 -14.10 3.37
CA LEU A 45 -0.05 -13.17 2.27
C LEU A 45 1.19 -13.06 1.36
N GLY A 46 0.98 -12.89 0.06
CA GLY A 46 2.05 -12.57 -0.88
C GLY A 46 1.64 -11.48 -1.84
N ILE A 47 2.52 -11.15 -2.77
CA ILE A 47 2.26 -10.17 -3.84
C ILE A 47 2.30 -10.90 -5.18
N GLY A 48 1.21 -10.89 -5.94
CA GLY A 48 1.18 -11.34 -7.32
C GLY A 48 1.64 -10.24 -8.27
N ILE A 49 2.14 -10.64 -9.44
CA ILE A 49 2.57 -9.74 -10.52
C ILE A 49 1.78 -10.09 -11.77
N ALA A 50 1.12 -9.10 -12.37
CA ALA A 50 0.45 -9.22 -13.66
C ALA A 50 0.97 -8.17 -14.64
N GLU A 51 0.95 -8.51 -15.92
CA GLU A 51 1.40 -7.68 -17.03
C GLU A 51 0.23 -7.35 -17.96
N SER A 52 0.26 -6.14 -18.53
CA SER A 52 -0.68 -5.69 -19.55
C SER A 52 0.02 -4.79 -20.58
N SER A 53 -0.52 -4.73 -21.80
CA SER A 53 -0.14 -3.75 -22.82
C SER A 53 -1.18 -2.62 -23.00
N ASP A 54 -2.37 -2.74 -22.40
CA ASP A 54 -3.51 -1.87 -22.66
C ASP A 54 -4.29 -1.42 -21.42
N LEU A 55 -3.84 -1.78 -20.22
CA LEU A 55 -4.51 -1.50 -18.94
C LEU A 55 -5.94 -2.09 -18.86
N ILE A 56 -6.25 -3.12 -19.66
CA ILE A 56 -7.55 -3.78 -19.63
C ILE A 56 -7.36 -5.28 -19.45
N HIS A 57 -6.48 -5.87 -20.26
CA HIS A 57 -6.20 -7.29 -20.26
C HIS A 57 -4.91 -7.56 -19.51
N TRP A 58 -4.99 -8.38 -18.47
CA TRP A 58 -3.87 -8.68 -17.57
C TRP A 58 -3.57 -10.17 -17.56
N THR A 59 -2.28 -10.49 -17.66
CA THR A 59 -1.76 -11.85 -17.55
C THR A 59 -0.87 -11.93 -16.33
N ARG A 60 -1.12 -12.88 -15.43
CA ARG A 60 -0.24 -13.14 -14.29
C ARG A 60 1.11 -13.68 -14.77
N ILE A 61 2.21 -13.13 -14.25
CA ILE A 61 3.58 -13.45 -14.68
C ILE A 61 4.55 -13.78 -13.54
N GLY A 62 4.16 -13.59 -12.26
CA GLY A 62 5.05 -13.92 -11.15
C GLY A 62 4.51 -13.59 -9.76
N ASP A 63 5.38 -13.74 -8.76
CA ASP A 63 5.10 -13.51 -7.35
C ASP A 63 6.31 -12.88 -6.64
N VAL A 64 6.02 -12.04 -5.64
CA VAL A 64 6.94 -11.70 -4.55
C VAL A 64 6.36 -12.30 -3.27
N ASN A 65 6.97 -13.40 -2.82
CA ASN A 65 6.61 -14.09 -1.58
C ASN A 65 7.58 -13.74 -0.45
N ALA A 66 7.18 -14.07 0.78
CA ALA A 66 8.05 -13.99 1.94
C ALA A 66 9.35 -14.78 1.71
N ASP A 67 10.49 -14.15 1.95
CA ASP A 67 11.78 -14.82 1.92
C ASP A 67 11.98 -15.61 3.22
N SER A 68 12.21 -16.93 3.11
CA SER A 68 12.42 -17.81 4.27
C SER A 68 13.62 -17.42 5.13
N SER A 69 14.60 -16.69 4.58
CA SER A 69 15.75 -16.15 5.32
C SER A 69 15.42 -14.83 6.03
N ALA A 70 14.35 -14.15 5.64
CA ALA A 70 13.89 -12.89 6.21
C ALA A 70 12.82 -13.13 7.28
N VAL A 71 13.25 -13.33 8.54
CA VAL A 71 12.35 -13.63 9.66
C VAL A 71 11.22 -12.59 9.83
N TYR A 72 11.45 -11.33 9.48
CA TYR A 72 10.44 -10.27 9.52
C TYR A 72 9.29 -10.46 8.53
N GLU A 73 9.48 -11.20 7.43
CA GLU A 73 8.46 -11.52 6.43
C GLU A 73 7.75 -12.86 6.70
N SER A 74 8.19 -13.62 7.70
CA SER A 74 7.82 -15.04 7.89
C SER A 74 6.31 -15.35 7.94
N LYS A 75 5.46 -14.35 8.21
CA LYS A 75 3.99 -14.48 8.25
C LYS A 75 3.27 -13.96 7.00
N GLY A 76 3.99 -13.34 6.07
CA GLY A 76 3.46 -12.84 4.81
C GLY A 76 3.87 -11.41 4.50
N VAL A 77 3.67 -11.05 3.23
CA VAL A 77 3.93 -9.72 2.66
C VAL A 77 2.73 -9.28 1.81
N GLY A 78 2.55 -7.97 1.63
CA GLY A 78 1.44 -7.45 0.82
C GLY A 78 1.45 -5.93 0.67
N ALA A 79 0.30 -5.39 0.23
CA ALA A 79 0.05 -3.97 -0.01
C ALA A 79 1.22 -3.27 -0.71
N PRO A 80 1.51 -3.65 -1.96
CA PRO A 80 2.65 -3.14 -2.70
C PRO A 80 2.47 -1.67 -3.10
N CYS A 81 3.57 -0.93 -3.10
CA CYS A 81 3.72 0.36 -3.77
C CYS A 81 4.99 0.32 -4.62
N ALA A 82 4.89 0.60 -5.92
CA ALA A 82 6.00 0.44 -6.86
C ALA A 82 6.36 1.77 -7.54
N LEU A 83 7.65 2.09 -7.56
CA LEU A 83 8.18 3.27 -8.23
C LEU A 83 9.19 2.87 -9.30
N VAL A 84 9.11 3.50 -10.47
CA VAL A 84 10.17 3.40 -11.48
C VAL A 84 11.14 4.55 -11.27
N ILE A 85 12.40 4.22 -10.97
CA ILE A 85 13.47 5.20 -10.76
C ILE A 85 14.66 4.76 -11.63
N GLY A 86 14.96 5.57 -12.65
CA GLY A 86 15.93 5.17 -13.67
C GLY A 86 15.45 3.94 -14.44
N ASP A 87 16.26 2.89 -14.46
CA ASP A 87 16.00 1.61 -15.11
C ASP A 87 15.50 0.51 -14.16
N LYS A 88 15.16 0.87 -12.91
CA LYS A 88 14.74 -0.06 -11.87
C LYS A 88 13.33 0.17 -11.39
N VAL A 89 12.67 -0.92 -11.03
CA VAL A 89 11.47 -0.92 -10.18
C VAL A 89 11.92 -0.99 -8.72
N HIS A 90 11.44 -0.07 -7.91
CA HIS A 90 11.55 -0.08 -6.46
C HIS A 90 10.20 -0.46 -5.87
N LEU A 91 10.13 -1.60 -5.20
CA LEU A 91 8.92 -2.11 -4.57
C LEU A 91 8.99 -1.88 -3.06
N PHE A 92 8.09 -1.07 -2.56
CA PHE A 92 7.77 -0.94 -1.13
C PHE A 92 6.61 -1.87 -0.81
N TYR A 93 6.67 -2.54 0.33
CA TYR A 93 5.65 -3.51 0.73
C TYR A 93 5.60 -3.62 2.24
N GLN A 94 4.51 -4.15 2.77
CA GLN A 94 4.39 -4.42 4.20
C GLN A 94 4.75 -5.87 4.53
N THR A 95 5.22 -6.10 5.74
CA THR A 95 5.07 -7.40 6.40
C THR A 95 3.68 -7.48 7.03
N TYR A 96 3.10 -8.68 7.10
CA TYR A 96 1.73 -8.86 7.57
C TYR A 96 1.57 -10.06 8.51
N GLY A 97 0.86 -9.85 9.62
CA GLY A 97 0.56 -10.88 10.63
C GLY A 97 1.44 -10.83 11.87
N ASN A 98 2.36 -9.87 11.94
CA ASN A 98 3.28 -9.63 13.06
C ASN A 98 2.74 -8.61 14.09
N ARG A 99 1.50 -8.12 13.91
CA ARG A 99 0.84 -7.16 14.81
C ARG A 99 1.63 -5.85 14.91
N GLU A 100 2.03 -5.43 16.11
CA GLU A 100 2.84 -4.23 16.36
C GLU A 100 4.20 -4.24 15.63
N LYS A 101 4.64 -5.40 15.14
CA LYS A 101 5.88 -5.54 14.38
C LYS A 101 5.69 -5.59 12.86
N ASP A 102 4.46 -5.47 12.36
CA ASP A 102 4.24 -5.26 10.93
C ASP A 102 4.90 -3.93 10.53
N ALA A 103 5.68 -3.95 9.46
CA ALA A 103 6.51 -2.83 9.04
C ALA A 103 6.63 -2.73 7.54
N ILE A 104 7.19 -1.61 7.09
CA ILE A 104 7.46 -1.38 5.67
C ILE A 104 8.87 -1.85 5.31
N CYS A 105 8.94 -2.60 4.23
CA CYS A 105 10.14 -3.12 3.60
C CYS A 105 10.30 -2.53 2.19
N HIS A 106 11.51 -2.66 1.67
CA HIS A 106 11.89 -2.23 0.32
C HIS A 106 12.63 -3.34 -0.41
N ALA A 107 12.41 -3.45 -1.71
CA ALA A 107 13.17 -4.28 -2.63
C ALA A 107 13.30 -3.58 -3.98
N TRP A 108 14.22 -4.03 -4.83
CA TRP A 108 14.40 -3.48 -6.17
C TRP A 108 14.58 -4.57 -7.22
N SER A 109 14.26 -4.24 -8.47
CA SER A 109 14.35 -5.15 -9.61
C SER A 109 14.71 -4.41 -10.89
N THR A 110 15.47 -5.04 -11.78
CA THR A 110 15.79 -4.54 -13.12
C THR A 110 14.86 -5.07 -14.20
N ASP A 111 14.05 -6.09 -13.90
CA ASP A 111 13.07 -6.66 -14.82
C ASP A 111 11.61 -6.47 -14.34
N GLY A 112 11.43 -6.01 -13.10
CA GLY A 112 10.12 -5.81 -12.48
C GLY A 112 9.47 -7.10 -11.96
N ILE A 113 10.16 -8.24 -12.02
CA ILE A 113 9.66 -9.58 -11.66
C ILE A 113 10.49 -10.18 -10.53
N HIS A 114 11.83 -10.16 -10.67
CA HIS A 114 12.75 -10.74 -9.70
C HIS A 114 13.34 -9.63 -8.81
N PHE A 115 13.04 -9.69 -7.51
CA PHE A 115 13.38 -8.63 -6.56
C PHE A 115 14.51 -9.00 -5.61
N THR A 116 15.48 -8.11 -5.49
CA THR A 116 16.50 -8.12 -4.43
C THR A 116 16.04 -7.28 -3.25
N ARG A 117 15.98 -7.86 -2.05
CA ARG A 117 15.55 -7.18 -0.82
C ARG A 117 16.60 -6.14 -0.41
N ASN A 118 16.15 -5.05 0.21
CA ASN A 118 17.04 -4.09 0.86
C ASN A 118 17.70 -4.73 2.09
N GLU A 119 19.01 -4.63 2.22
CA GLU A 119 19.79 -5.24 3.32
C GLU A 119 19.41 -4.67 4.70
N THR A 120 18.87 -3.45 4.73
CA THR A 120 18.45 -2.78 5.97
C THR A 120 16.98 -3.03 6.33
N ASN A 121 16.29 -3.91 5.60
CA ASN A 121 14.89 -4.26 5.89
C ASN A 121 14.68 -4.77 7.33
N PRO A 122 13.52 -4.50 7.94
CA PRO A 122 12.51 -3.53 7.50
C PRO A 122 13.06 -2.10 7.49
N ILE A 123 12.65 -1.27 6.52
CA ILE A 123 13.16 0.10 6.37
C ILE A 123 12.41 1.12 7.22
N PHE A 124 11.22 0.80 7.72
CA PHE A 124 10.46 1.73 8.54
C PHE A 124 9.52 1.04 9.55
N HIS A 125 9.53 1.56 10.77
CA HIS A 125 8.52 1.36 11.82
C HIS A 125 8.14 2.73 12.39
N PRO A 126 6.86 2.97 12.72
CA PRO A 126 6.47 4.14 13.48
C PRO A 126 6.80 3.96 14.96
N ASP A 127 7.22 5.05 15.59
CA ASP A 127 7.70 5.11 16.98
C ASP A 127 7.02 6.21 17.82
N GLY A 128 5.94 6.81 17.30
CA GLY A 128 5.14 7.78 18.05
C GLY A 128 4.21 7.13 19.09
N GLU A 129 4.08 7.74 20.26
CA GLU A 129 3.23 7.24 21.37
C GLU A 129 1.73 7.11 21.02
N TRP A 130 1.29 7.79 19.95
CA TRP A 130 -0.12 7.78 19.51
C TRP A 130 -0.47 6.57 18.63
N ASN A 131 0.50 5.75 18.23
CA ASN A 131 0.27 4.58 17.38
C ASN A 131 0.69 3.27 18.06
N CYS A 132 0.35 2.14 17.46
CA CYS A 132 0.63 0.81 17.99
C CYS A 132 1.95 0.18 17.48
N GLY A 133 2.85 0.94 16.85
CA GLY A 133 4.13 0.45 16.31
C GLY A 133 4.05 -0.25 14.95
N ARG A 134 2.83 -0.52 14.46
CA ARG A 134 2.56 -1.15 13.16
C ARG A 134 2.61 -0.14 12.02
N ALA A 135 3.19 -0.50 10.88
CA ALA A 135 2.95 0.17 9.60
C ALA A 135 2.52 -0.81 8.51
N ILE A 136 1.45 -0.45 7.81
CA ILE A 136 0.84 -1.18 6.70
C ILE A 136 0.35 -0.20 5.62
N ASP A 137 -0.10 -0.72 4.49
CA ASP A 137 -0.64 -0.02 3.32
C ASP A 137 0.23 1.17 2.92
N VAL A 138 1.48 0.85 2.56
CA VAL A 138 2.46 1.86 2.20
C VAL A 138 2.10 2.53 0.88
N GLU A 139 2.28 3.85 0.83
CA GLU A 139 2.38 4.60 -0.41
C GLU A 139 3.62 5.48 -0.37
N VAL A 140 4.43 5.46 -1.42
CA VAL A 140 5.62 6.30 -1.57
C VAL A 140 5.47 7.19 -2.78
N VAL A 141 5.61 8.50 -2.59
CA VAL A 141 5.54 9.49 -3.68
C VAL A 141 6.72 10.44 -3.61
N LYS A 142 7.25 10.82 -4.77
CA LYS A 142 8.24 11.90 -4.86
C LYS A 142 7.51 13.24 -4.85
N PHE A 143 7.89 14.11 -3.93
CA PHE A 143 7.37 15.48 -3.87
C PHE A 143 8.52 16.44 -3.58
N ARG A 144 8.76 17.35 -4.52
CA ARG A 144 9.96 18.22 -4.52
C ARG A 144 11.22 17.37 -4.42
N ASP A 145 12.17 17.75 -3.57
CA ASP A 145 13.45 17.04 -3.39
C ASP A 145 13.39 15.90 -2.36
N ASN A 146 12.21 15.32 -2.09
CA ASN A 146 12.03 14.26 -1.11
C ASN A 146 11.09 13.16 -1.59
N TYR A 147 11.23 11.98 -0.99
CA TYR A 147 10.23 10.93 -1.00
C TYR A 147 9.44 10.96 0.30
N TYR A 148 8.12 10.90 0.19
CA TYR A 148 7.20 10.79 1.31
C TYR A 148 6.64 9.37 1.34
N LEU A 149 6.71 8.72 2.49
CA LEU A 149 6.16 7.39 2.77
C LEU A 149 4.96 7.57 3.69
N TYR A 150 3.77 7.38 3.15
CA TYR A 150 2.53 7.33 3.90
C TYR A 150 2.27 5.89 4.32
N PHE A 151 1.75 5.71 5.53
CA PHE A 151 1.46 4.39 6.07
C PHE A 151 0.19 4.44 6.92
N ALA A 152 -0.58 3.37 6.89
CA ALA A 152 -1.65 3.12 7.84
C ALA A 152 -1.10 2.46 9.11
N THR A 153 -1.64 2.86 10.25
CA THR A 153 -1.36 2.31 11.58
C THR A 153 -2.63 2.36 12.42
N ARG A 154 -2.55 1.96 13.69
CA ARG A 154 -3.68 2.05 14.63
C ARG A 154 -3.32 2.80 15.89
N THR A 155 -4.34 3.27 16.61
CA THR A 155 -4.20 3.70 18.00
C THR A 155 -3.59 2.59 18.87
N PRO A 156 -2.99 2.90 20.03
CA PRO A 156 -2.30 1.91 20.86
C PRO A 156 -3.21 0.75 21.31
N ASP A 157 -4.52 1.00 21.41
CA ASP A 157 -5.54 -0.01 21.73
C ASP A 157 -6.08 -0.77 20.52
N PHE A 158 -5.50 -0.55 19.33
CA PHE A 158 -5.85 -1.17 18.05
C PHE A 158 -7.27 -0.87 17.53
N LYS A 159 -7.98 0.13 18.07
CA LYS A 159 -9.39 0.38 17.72
C LYS A 159 -9.59 1.26 16.50
N ILE A 160 -8.83 2.35 16.39
CA ILE A 160 -8.97 3.30 15.29
C ILE A 160 -7.77 3.11 14.36
N GLN A 161 -8.01 3.04 13.06
CA GLN A 161 -6.98 2.99 12.02
C GLN A 161 -6.89 4.34 11.31
N LEU A 162 -5.65 4.80 11.10
CA LEU A 162 -5.33 6.17 10.72
C LEU A 162 -3.95 6.23 10.03
N LEU A 163 -3.62 7.39 9.45
CA LEU A 163 -2.41 7.56 8.64
C LEU A 163 -1.31 8.34 9.35
N GLY A 164 -0.07 7.95 9.08
CA GLY A 164 1.15 8.70 9.38
C GLY A 164 2.01 8.94 8.14
N VAL A 165 3.12 9.66 8.30
CA VAL A 165 4.09 9.92 7.23
C VAL A 165 5.53 9.95 7.73
N ALA A 166 6.41 9.37 6.93
CA ALA A 166 7.85 9.49 7.01
C ALA A 166 8.42 10.12 5.73
N ARG A 167 9.66 10.58 5.79
CA ARG A 167 10.34 11.22 4.66
C ARG A 167 11.77 10.75 4.52
N ALA A 168 12.21 10.55 3.28
CA ALA A 168 13.61 10.40 2.91
C ALA A 168 14.03 11.46 1.87
N PRO A 169 15.31 11.86 1.83
CA PRO A 169 15.82 12.77 0.80
C PRO A 169 15.64 12.19 -0.62
N GLY A 170 15.51 13.04 -1.63
CA GLY A 170 15.37 12.63 -3.04
C GLY A 170 16.58 11.87 -3.60
N SER A 171 17.73 11.97 -2.93
CA SER A 171 18.97 11.22 -3.23
C SER A 171 19.10 9.93 -2.41
N THR A 172 18.05 9.51 -1.72
CA THR A 172 18.07 8.33 -0.84
C THR A 172 18.35 7.04 -1.62
N ASN A 173 18.98 6.07 -0.94
CA ASN A 173 19.05 4.67 -1.35
C ASN A 173 17.91 3.82 -0.74
N PHE A 174 16.98 4.46 -0.03
CA PHE A 174 15.86 3.88 0.71
C PHE A 174 16.22 3.00 1.91
N ASN A 175 17.49 3.02 2.34
CA ASN A 175 17.87 2.32 3.56
C ASN A 175 17.16 2.90 4.79
N ARG A 176 17.00 2.06 5.82
CA ARG A 176 16.32 2.38 7.09
C ARG A 176 16.76 3.72 7.69
N GLU A 177 18.07 3.98 7.73
CA GLU A 177 18.65 5.18 8.34
C GLU A 177 18.31 6.49 7.61
N THR A 178 17.81 6.43 6.37
CA THR A 178 17.45 7.62 5.59
C THR A 178 16.05 8.14 5.89
N TRP A 179 15.21 7.34 6.54
CA TRP A 179 13.82 7.68 6.82
C TRP A 179 13.68 8.44 8.13
N THR A 180 12.98 9.58 8.09
CA THR A 180 12.60 10.37 9.26
C THR A 180 11.09 10.30 9.47
N HIS A 181 10.63 9.85 10.63
CA HIS A 181 9.20 9.86 10.98
C HIS A 181 8.73 11.30 11.23
N LEU A 182 7.93 11.86 10.32
CA LEU A 182 7.47 13.25 10.40
C LEU A 182 6.21 13.41 11.27
N SER A 183 5.41 12.35 11.41
CA SER A 183 4.21 12.31 12.24
C SER A 183 4.45 11.80 13.67
N ILE A 184 5.64 11.97 14.24
CA ILE A 184 5.94 11.45 15.60
C ILE A 184 4.99 12.00 16.68
N GLY A 185 4.52 13.24 16.52
CA GLY A 185 3.62 13.91 17.47
C GLY A 185 2.11 13.68 17.23
N GLY A 186 1.71 13.04 16.14
CA GLY A 186 0.30 12.76 15.86
C GLY A 186 0.04 12.39 14.40
N SER A 187 -1.11 11.74 14.17
CA SER A 187 -1.59 11.33 12.86
C SER A 187 -1.73 12.49 11.87
N ILE A 188 -1.47 12.25 10.58
CA ILE A 188 -1.70 13.24 9.52
C ILE A 188 -3.15 13.26 9.04
N LEU A 189 -3.85 12.12 9.17
CA LEU A 189 -5.23 11.94 8.78
C LEU A 189 -5.84 10.83 9.64
N LYS A 190 -7.04 11.07 10.18
CA LYS A 190 -7.79 10.16 11.05
C LYS A 190 -9.29 10.27 10.73
N PRO A 191 -10.12 9.28 11.05
CA PRO A 191 -11.56 9.36 10.83
C PRO A 191 -12.19 10.58 11.54
N GLU A 192 -12.93 11.38 10.78
CA GLU A 192 -13.66 12.57 11.25
C GLU A 192 -15.04 12.67 10.61
N LEU A 193 -15.25 12.04 9.45
CA LEU A 193 -16.54 12.05 8.75
C LEU A 193 -17.37 10.80 9.11
N PRO A 194 -18.71 10.89 9.11
CA PRO A 194 -19.58 9.76 9.47
C PRO A 194 -19.33 8.49 8.66
N TRP A 195 -18.97 8.61 7.38
CA TRP A 195 -18.72 7.46 6.51
C TRP A 195 -17.32 6.84 6.69
N GLU A 196 -16.37 7.52 7.34
CA GLU A 196 -15.02 7.00 7.62
C GLU A 196 -14.99 6.06 8.83
N LYS A 197 -15.99 6.15 9.71
CA LYS A 197 -16.14 5.30 10.91
C LYS A 197 -14.87 5.27 11.77
N ASN A 198 -14.25 4.10 11.93
CA ASN A 198 -13.05 3.89 12.73
C ASN A 198 -11.80 3.57 11.90
N CYS A 199 -11.83 3.77 10.57
CA CYS A 199 -10.72 3.40 9.71
C CYS A 199 -10.50 4.42 8.59
N ILE A 200 -9.27 4.92 8.47
CA ILE A 200 -8.72 5.46 7.24
C ILE A 200 -7.46 4.66 6.90
N GLU A 201 -7.37 4.14 5.68
CA GLU A 201 -6.27 3.28 5.22
C GLU A 201 -6.00 3.39 3.72
N ALA A 202 -4.99 2.65 3.25
CA ALA A 202 -4.66 2.52 1.83
C ALA A 202 -4.56 3.85 1.06
N PRO A 203 -3.65 4.75 1.47
CA PRO A 203 -3.38 5.95 0.71
C PRO A 203 -2.88 5.58 -0.70
N SER A 204 -3.31 6.34 -1.70
CA SER A 204 -2.66 6.42 -3.00
C SER A 204 -2.50 7.90 -3.35
N VAL A 205 -1.29 8.31 -3.68
CA VAL A 205 -0.93 9.73 -3.75
C VAL A 205 -0.29 10.08 -5.08
N LEU A 206 -0.80 11.14 -5.71
CA LEU A 206 -0.17 11.74 -6.87
C LEU A 206 0.17 13.21 -6.64
N GLU A 207 1.21 13.67 -7.32
CA GLU A 207 1.55 15.08 -7.43
C GLU A 207 0.91 15.66 -8.69
N LYS A 208 0.24 16.82 -8.55
CA LYS A 208 -0.29 17.58 -9.67
C LYS A 208 -0.28 19.07 -9.36
N ASN A 209 0.36 19.85 -10.23
CA ASN A 209 0.40 21.31 -10.16
C ASN A 209 0.96 21.86 -8.82
N GLY A 210 2.01 21.23 -8.29
CA GLY A 210 2.68 21.61 -7.04
C GLY A 210 1.95 21.20 -5.77
N ARG A 211 0.91 20.36 -5.88
CA ARG A 211 0.10 19.86 -4.76
C ARG A 211 0.02 18.33 -4.80
N LEU A 212 -0.14 17.73 -3.64
CA LEU A 212 -0.39 16.30 -3.50
C LEU A 212 -1.88 16.05 -3.33
N TYR A 213 -2.38 14.99 -3.95
CA TYR A 213 -3.75 14.50 -3.81
C TYR A 213 -3.69 13.06 -3.35
N MET A 214 -4.28 12.78 -2.19
CA MET A 214 -4.37 11.45 -1.59
C MET A 214 -5.79 10.93 -1.74
N PHE A 215 -5.94 9.80 -2.41
CA PHE A 215 -7.14 8.99 -2.36
C PHE A 215 -6.94 7.99 -1.22
N TYR A 216 -7.93 7.85 -0.35
CA TYR A 216 -7.83 7.00 0.83
C TYR A 216 -9.13 6.23 1.02
N ALA A 217 -9.02 5.02 1.57
CA ALA A 217 -10.19 4.24 1.96
C ALA A 217 -10.67 4.65 3.34
N GLY A 218 -11.98 4.84 3.53
CA GLY A 218 -12.64 5.11 4.80
C GLY A 218 -13.64 4.01 5.16
N ALA A 219 -13.81 3.74 6.46
CA ALA A 219 -14.44 2.55 7.04
C ALA A 219 -13.63 1.25 6.84
N TYR A 220 -13.93 0.23 7.65
CA TYR A 220 -13.25 -1.06 7.60
C TYR A 220 -13.95 -2.01 6.61
N ASN A 221 -13.23 -3.04 6.16
CA ASN A 221 -13.69 -4.01 5.16
C ASN A 221 -15.15 -4.46 5.39
N ASN A 222 -15.94 -4.43 4.32
CA ASN A 222 -17.38 -4.74 4.32
C ASN A 222 -18.27 -3.88 5.24
N GLU A 223 -17.84 -2.68 5.64
CA GLU A 223 -18.59 -1.79 6.53
C GLU A 223 -19.08 -0.43 5.96
N PRO A 224 -19.71 -0.40 4.78
CA PRO A 224 -19.01 -0.56 3.53
C PRO A 224 -17.84 0.44 3.43
N GLN A 225 -16.68 -0.05 2.99
CA GLN A 225 -15.53 0.80 2.73
C GLN A 225 -15.76 1.67 1.49
N GLN A 226 -15.34 2.93 1.53
CA GLN A 226 -15.53 3.93 0.47
C GLN A 226 -14.24 4.75 0.27
N VAL A 227 -14.12 5.49 -0.84
CA VAL A 227 -12.91 6.30 -1.12
C VAL A 227 -13.18 7.78 -0.94
N GLY A 228 -12.35 8.45 -0.15
CA GLY A 228 -12.29 9.92 -0.04
C GLY A 228 -11.08 10.49 -0.75
N VAL A 229 -11.02 11.83 -0.85
CA VAL A 229 -9.87 12.54 -1.41
C VAL A 229 -9.47 13.69 -0.48
N ALA A 230 -8.18 13.77 -0.18
CA ALA A 230 -7.57 14.89 0.52
C ALA A 230 -6.47 15.53 -0.32
N VAL A 231 -6.18 16.81 -0.06
CA VAL A 231 -5.15 17.59 -0.74
C VAL A 231 -4.14 18.15 0.26
N SER A 232 -2.88 18.24 -0.16
CA SER A 232 -1.81 18.84 0.63
C SER A 232 -0.88 19.70 -0.22
N SER A 233 -0.35 20.77 0.37
CA SER A 233 0.70 21.61 -0.23
C SER A 233 2.10 21.32 0.33
N ASP A 234 2.21 20.51 1.39
CA ASP A 234 3.47 20.24 2.10
C ASP A 234 3.75 18.75 2.35
N GLY A 235 2.79 17.87 2.07
CA GLY A 235 2.87 16.42 2.28
C GLY A 235 2.67 15.98 3.73
N ILE A 236 2.28 16.89 4.63
CA ILE A 236 2.13 16.62 6.06
C ILE A 236 0.73 17.00 6.54
N ARG A 237 0.24 18.18 6.14
CA ARG A 237 -1.10 18.67 6.47
C ARG A 237 -2.03 18.39 5.31
N TRP A 238 -3.15 17.74 5.61
CA TRP A 238 -4.13 17.30 4.63
C TRP A 238 -5.48 17.93 4.89
N GLU A 239 -6.12 18.39 3.82
CA GLU A 239 -7.48 18.92 3.83
C GLU A 239 -8.35 18.03 2.94
N ARG A 240 -9.48 17.55 3.46
CA ARG A 240 -10.44 16.79 2.66
C ARG A 240 -11.07 17.69 1.60
N LEU A 241 -11.24 17.17 0.38
CA LEU A 241 -11.87 17.92 -0.69
C LEU A 241 -13.40 17.91 -0.60
N SER A 242 -13.98 17.01 0.19
CA SER A 242 -15.41 16.77 0.30
C SER A 242 -15.71 16.05 1.62
N ASP A 243 -16.89 16.34 2.20
CA ASP A 243 -17.44 15.59 3.34
C ASP A 243 -18.16 14.30 2.89
N GLU A 244 -18.44 14.17 1.59
CA GLU A 244 -18.98 12.97 0.95
C GLU A 244 -17.86 12.16 0.27
N PRO A 245 -17.98 10.83 0.20
CA PRO A 245 -17.02 9.98 -0.50
C PRO A 245 -16.93 10.33 -1.98
N PHE A 246 -15.71 10.32 -2.53
CA PHE A 246 -15.46 10.45 -3.96
C PHE A 246 -15.94 9.21 -4.74
N LEU A 247 -15.73 8.02 -4.18
CA LEU A 247 -16.28 6.77 -4.70
C LEU A 247 -16.98 6.00 -3.58
N SER A 248 -18.30 5.95 -3.65
CA SER A 248 -19.13 5.14 -2.76
C SER A 248 -19.09 3.65 -3.13
N ASN A 249 -19.49 2.80 -2.20
CA ASN A 249 -19.84 1.42 -2.50
C ASN A 249 -21.08 1.34 -3.39
N GLY A 250 -21.23 0.22 -4.08
CA GLY A 250 -22.36 -0.04 -4.97
C GLY A 250 -23.67 -0.30 -4.23
N LYS A 251 -24.78 -0.24 -4.97
CA LYS A 251 -26.09 -0.68 -4.52
C LYS A 251 -26.10 -2.20 -4.30
N PRO A 252 -27.04 -2.74 -3.49
CA PRO A 252 -27.19 -4.20 -3.34
C PRO A 252 -27.27 -4.92 -4.70
N GLY A 253 -26.38 -5.89 -4.90
CA GLY A 253 -26.27 -6.67 -6.14
C GLY A 253 -25.26 -6.13 -7.16
N GLU A 254 -24.73 -4.91 -6.97
CA GLU A 254 -23.60 -4.41 -7.75
C GLU A 254 -22.29 -5.04 -7.27
N TRP A 255 -21.30 -5.15 -8.17
CA TRP A 255 -20.04 -5.87 -7.92
C TRP A 255 -19.24 -5.32 -6.71
N ASN A 256 -19.39 -4.03 -6.42
CA ASN A 256 -18.74 -3.33 -5.31
C ASN A 256 -19.72 -3.01 -4.17
N SER A 257 -20.83 -3.77 -4.03
CA SER A 257 -21.88 -3.45 -3.05
C SER A 257 -21.40 -3.50 -1.60
N SER A 258 -20.39 -4.34 -1.31
CA SER A 258 -19.80 -4.47 0.02
C SER A 258 -18.71 -3.43 0.30
N GLU A 259 -17.96 -3.00 -0.71
CA GLU A 259 -16.83 -2.08 -0.54
C GLU A 259 -16.33 -1.48 -1.86
N SER A 260 -15.78 -0.28 -1.77
CA SER A 260 -14.90 0.37 -2.72
C SER A 260 -13.73 0.95 -1.94
N GLY A 261 -12.64 0.20 -1.87
CA GLY A 261 -11.49 0.54 -1.03
C GLY A 261 -10.17 0.10 -1.65
N HIS A 262 -9.07 0.42 -0.96
CA HIS A 262 -7.70 0.18 -1.41
C HIS A 262 -7.43 0.74 -2.82
N PRO A 263 -7.64 2.06 -3.04
CA PRO A 263 -7.48 2.67 -4.35
C PRO A 263 -6.01 2.70 -4.78
N HIS A 264 -5.80 2.72 -6.10
CA HIS A 264 -4.54 3.15 -6.71
C HIS A 264 -4.82 4.11 -7.85
N ILE A 265 -4.07 5.21 -7.92
CA ILE A 265 -4.15 6.15 -9.02
C ILE A 265 -2.94 5.94 -9.93
N PHE A 266 -3.22 5.63 -11.19
CA PHE A 266 -2.21 5.55 -12.22
C PHE A 266 -2.33 6.73 -13.17
N GLN A 267 -1.23 7.45 -13.37
CA GLN A 267 -1.11 8.49 -14.39
C GLN A 267 -0.03 8.05 -15.39
N GLY A 268 -0.47 7.65 -16.58
CA GLY A 268 0.38 7.28 -17.72
C GLY A 268 0.68 8.44 -18.65
#